data_AF-A0A962SQN2-F1
#
_entry.id   AF-A0A962SQN2-F1
#
_cell.length_a   1.000
_cell.length_b   1.000
_cell.length_c   1.000
_cell.angle_alpha   90.00
_cell.angle_beta   90.00
_cell.angle_gamma   90.00
#
_symmetry.space_group_name_H-M   'P 1'
#
loop_
_entity.id
_entity.type
_entity.pdbx_description
1 polymer ?
#
loop_
_entity_poly.entity_id
_entity_poly.type
_entity_poly.pdbx_seq_one_letter_code
_entity_poly.pdbx_strand_id
1 'polypeptide(L)'
;MLPRLNRRLTGLSCLILLAPLAGQAAPPAGRLLASQCAQCHGTDGRAVGDIDSLRGESAWELYEEMLEMKYGNESNDIMHYQARGYTEGQIRLIADYYASLNAGGGGTGGEGEHEEHGEEHDD
;
A
#
# COMPACT_ATOMS: atom_id res chain seq x y z
N MET A 1 43.17 -34.40 -50.67
CA MET A 1 41.87 -34.29 -51.38
C MET A 1 40.81 -33.99 -50.34
N LEU A 2 40.42 -32.71 -50.19
CA LEU A 2 39.41 -32.24 -49.22
C LEU A 2 38.19 -31.75 -49.99
N PRO A 3 36.97 -32.22 -49.69
CA PRO A 3 35.77 -31.61 -50.24
C PRO A 3 35.39 -30.33 -49.47
N ARG A 4 35.17 -29.26 -50.24
CA ARG A 4 34.54 -28.00 -49.83
C ARG A 4 33.03 -28.11 -50.06
N LEU A 5 32.18 -27.77 -49.09
CA LEU A 5 30.76 -27.39 -49.25
C LEU A 5 30.14 -27.14 -47.86
N ASN A 6 29.26 -26.18 -47.59
CA ASN A 6 28.90 -24.91 -48.23
C ASN A 6 28.22 -24.04 -47.16
N ARG A 7 28.56 -22.76 -47.14
CA ARG A 7 27.93 -21.71 -46.33
C ARG A 7 26.48 -21.49 -46.81
N ARG A 8 25.49 -22.05 -46.12
CA ARG A 8 24.09 -21.64 -46.29
C ARG A 8 23.74 -20.63 -45.20
N LEU A 9 23.98 -19.35 -45.52
CA LEU A 9 23.25 -18.23 -44.95
C LEU A 9 21.81 -18.30 -45.47
N THR A 10 20.88 -18.74 -44.63
CA THR A 10 19.44 -18.49 -44.71
C THR A 10 18.98 -18.55 -43.25
N GLY A 11 18.96 -17.47 -42.49
CA GLY A 11 18.11 -16.31 -42.76
C GLY A 11 16.68 -16.64 -42.36
N LEU A 12 16.44 -17.02 -41.10
CA LEU A 12 15.09 -17.15 -40.56
C LEU A 12 14.92 -16.12 -39.44
N SER A 13 14.33 -15.01 -39.87
CA SER A 13 13.68 -13.97 -39.09
C SER A 13 13.42 -14.34 -37.63
N CYS A 14 14.22 -13.78 -36.72
CA CYS A 14 13.77 -13.61 -35.34
C CYS A 14 12.79 -12.44 -35.37
N LEU A 15 11.53 -12.75 -35.68
CA LEU A 15 10.41 -11.83 -35.57
C LEU A 15 10.24 -11.55 -34.06
N ILE A 16 10.95 -10.54 -33.58
CA ILE A 16 10.78 -10.01 -32.23
C ILE A 16 9.33 -9.53 -32.15
N LEU A 17 8.50 -10.32 -31.49
CA LEU A 17 7.15 -9.94 -31.10
C LEU A 17 7.27 -8.66 -30.28
N LEU A 18 6.91 -7.53 -30.88
CA LEU A 18 6.72 -6.26 -30.20
C LEU A 18 5.44 -6.40 -29.34
N ALA A 19 5.55 -7.11 -28.21
CA ALA A 19 4.48 -7.13 -27.23
C ALA A 19 4.32 -5.71 -26.67
N PRO A 20 3.10 -5.16 -26.60
CA PRO A 20 2.91 -3.90 -25.92
C PRO A 20 3.24 -4.11 -24.45
N LEU A 21 4.17 -3.33 -23.90
CA LEU A 21 4.24 -3.11 -22.46
C LEU A 21 2.94 -2.39 -22.09
N ALA A 22 1.89 -3.15 -21.80
CA ALA A 22 0.76 -2.62 -21.06
C ALA A 22 1.32 -2.19 -19.71
N GLY A 23 1.34 -0.88 -19.46
CA GLY A 23 1.86 -0.31 -18.23
C GLY A 23 1.15 -0.93 -17.03
N GLN A 24 1.92 -1.57 -16.16
CA GLN A 24 1.41 -1.99 -14.86
C GLN A 24 0.88 -0.76 -14.13
N ALA A 25 -0.40 -0.77 -13.75
CA ALA A 25 -0.93 0.25 -12.85
C ALA A 25 -0.06 0.25 -11.60
N ALA A 26 0.50 1.41 -11.25
CA ALA A 26 1.26 1.55 -10.01
C ALA A 26 0.37 1.11 -8.84
N PRO A 27 0.91 0.40 -7.84
CA PRO A 27 0.14 0.10 -6.64
C PRO A 27 -0.40 1.41 -6.06
N PRO A 28 -1.64 1.41 -5.51
CA PRO A 28 -2.18 2.58 -4.83
C PRO A 28 -1.13 3.09 -3.83
N ALA A 29 -0.88 4.41 -3.82
CA ALA A 29 0.19 4.99 -3.03
C ALA A 29 0.14 4.56 -1.54
N GLY A 30 -1.07 4.43 -0.97
CA GLY A 30 -1.28 3.93 0.39
C GLY A 30 -0.75 2.52 0.63
N ARG A 31 -0.97 1.58 -0.30
CA ARG A 31 -0.45 0.20 -0.18
C ARG A 31 1.07 0.16 -0.19
N LEU A 32 1.70 0.98 -1.04
CA LEU A 32 3.16 1.04 -1.12
C LEU A 32 3.75 1.63 0.16
N LEU A 33 3.18 2.73 0.66
CA LEU A 33 3.60 3.35 1.93
C LEU A 33 3.41 2.39 3.11
N ALA A 34 2.24 1.74 3.19
CA ALA A 34 1.89 0.82 4.27
C ALA A 34 2.68 -0.49 4.27
N SER A 35 3.37 -0.83 3.17
CA SER A 35 4.13 -2.08 3.06
C SER A 35 5.24 -2.21 4.11
N GLN A 36 5.81 -1.08 4.56
CA GLN A 36 6.87 -1.08 5.58
C GLN A 36 6.33 -1.44 6.97
N CYS A 37 5.06 -1.15 7.27
CA CYS A 37 4.49 -1.40 8.59
C CYS A 37 4.31 -2.90 8.85
N ALA A 38 4.13 -3.70 7.79
CA ALA A 38 3.92 -5.14 7.88
C ALA A 38 5.13 -5.91 8.47
N GLN A 39 6.31 -5.29 8.49
CA GLN A 39 7.51 -5.87 9.12
C GLN A 39 7.37 -6.01 10.64
N CYS A 40 6.56 -5.16 11.28
CA CYS A 40 6.30 -5.20 12.72
C CYS A 40 4.84 -5.60 13.02
N HIS A 41 3.88 -4.97 12.34
CA HIS A 41 2.45 -5.17 12.57
C HIS A 41 1.85 -6.35 11.79
N GLY A 42 2.70 -7.19 11.22
CA GLY A 42 2.33 -8.39 10.48
C GLY A 42 1.73 -8.10 9.10
N THR A 43 1.64 -9.16 8.29
CA THR A 43 1.01 -9.05 6.98
C THR A 43 -0.42 -8.58 7.16
N ASP A 44 -0.82 -7.61 6.33
CA ASP A 44 -2.22 -7.21 6.28
C ASP A 44 -2.73 -6.56 7.60
N GLY A 45 -1.80 -6.13 8.47
CA GLY A 45 -2.07 -5.52 9.78
C GLY A 45 -2.41 -6.54 10.88
N ARG A 46 -2.15 -7.83 10.64
CA ARG A 46 -2.41 -8.91 11.60
C ARG A 46 -1.11 -9.26 12.33
N ALA A 47 -0.85 -8.54 13.41
CA ALA A 47 0.37 -8.70 14.19
C ALA A 47 0.38 -10.05 14.93
N VAL A 48 1.58 -10.48 15.33
CA VAL A 48 1.81 -11.70 16.13
C VAL A 48 2.69 -11.33 17.32
N GLY A 49 2.33 -11.80 18.52
CA GLY A 49 3.07 -11.50 19.75
C GLY A 49 2.59 -10.20 20.40
N ASP A 50 3.55 -9.41 20.90
CA ASP A 50 3.29 -8.21 21.72
C ASP A 50 3.14 -6.90 20.90
N ILE A 51 3.13 -6.98 19.57
CA ILE A 51 2.89 -5.82 18.70
C ILE A 51 1.40 -5.69 18.40
N ASP A 52 0.89 -4.47 18.43
CA ASP A 52 -0.52 -4.19 18.15
C ASP A 52 -0.89 -4.45 16.69
N SER A 53 -2.11 -4.95 16.48
CA SER A 53 -2.66 -5.20 15.15
C SER A 53 -3.35 -3.95 14.62
N LEU A 54 -2.91 -3.47 13.46
CA LEU A 54 -3.53 -2.33 12.76
C LEU A 54 -4.87 -2.70 12.10
N ARG A 55 -5.14 -4.00 11.92
CA ARG A 55 -6.38 -4.47 11.33
C ARG A 55 -7.50 -4.43 12.37
N GLY A 56 -8.63 -3.87 11.97
CA GLY A 56 -9.82 -3.70 12.80
C GLY A 56 -10.04 -2.24 13.21
N GLU A 57 -8.99 -1.42 13.14
CA GLU A 57 -9.06 0.00 13.42
C GLU A 57 -9.64 0.79 12.24
N SER A 58 -10.33 1.87 12.56
CA SER A 58 -10.82 2.81 11.56
C SER A 58 -9.68 3.65 10.98
N ALA A 59 -9.91 4.25 9.80
CA ALA A 59 -8.93 5.16 9.20
C ALA A 59 -8.69 6.40 10.07
N TRP A 60 -9.70 6.82 10.86
CA TRP A 60 -9.58 7.96 11.75
C TRP A 60 -8.67 7.66 12.94
N GLU A 61 -8.89 6.53 13.63
CA GLU A 61 -8.08 6.10 14.77
C GLU A 61 -6.60 5.98 14.37
N LEU A 62 -6.31 5.22 13.31
CA LEU A 62 -4.95 5.04 12.78
C LEU A 62 -4.29 6.38 12.38
N TYR A 63 -5.08 7.32 11.85
CA TYR A 63 -4.58 8.63 11.47
C TYR A 63 -4.23 9.47 12.70
N GLU A 64 -5.12 9.55 13.68
CA GLU A 64 -4.90 10.31 14.91
C GLU A 64 -3.72 9.76 15.71
N GLU A 65 -3.63 8.45 15.91
CA GLU A 65 -2.53 7.82 16.65
C GLU A 65 -1.18 8.10 15.98
N MET A 66 -1.12 8.01 14.64
CA MET A 66 0.10 8.34 13.92
C MET A 66 0.46 9.83 14.01
N LEU A 67 -0.50 10.73 14.09
CA LEU A 67 -0.24 12.16 14.34
C LEU A 67 0.24 12.41 15.76
N GLU A 68 -0.38 11.76 16.75
CA GLU A 68 0.06 11.81 18.15
C GLU A 68 1.50 11.30 18.26
N MET A 69 1.82 10.17 17.62
CA MET A 69 3.18 9.65 17.62
C MET A 69 4.17 10.58 16.89
N LYS A 70 3.73 11.20 15.79
CA LYS A 70 4.54 12.14 15.00
C LYS A 70 4.93 13.39 15.80
N TYR A 71 3.95 14.01 16.44
CA TYR A 71 4.10 15.29 17.13
C TYR A 71 4.38 15.17 18.63
N GLY A 72 4.14 13.98 19.20
CA GLY A 72 4.47 13.63 20.56
C GLY A 72 5.97 13.63 20.81
N ASN A 73 6.33 13.90 22.06
CA ASN A 73 7.72 14.03 22.51
C ASN A 73 8.21 12.78 23.26
N GLU A 74 7.44 11.71 23.21
CA GLU A 74 7.83 10.41 23.75
C GLU A 74 8.99 9.87 22.91
N SER A 75 10.10 9.61 23.59
CA SER A 75 11.39 9.31 22.99
C SER A 75 11.79 7.84 23.14
N ASN A 76 10.96 7.03 23.79
CA ASN A 76 11.29 5.64 24.13
C ASN A 76 10.55 4.59 23.29
N ASP A 77 9.71 4.99 22.34
CA ASP A 77 9.01 4.05 21.45
C ASP A 77 9.43 4.24 19.98
N ILE A 78 9.66 3.11 19.30
CA ILE A 78 10.09 3.03 17.91
C ILE A 78 9.09 3.70 16.97
N MET A 79 7.79 3.64 17.28
CA MET A 79 6.76 4.16 16.38
C MET A 79 6.75 5.69 16.27
N HIS A 80 7.16 6.44 17.30
CA HIS A 80 7.36 7.89 17.16
C HIS A 80 8.41 8.23 16.09
N TYR A 81 9.48 7.44 15.99
CA TYR A 81 10.48 7.64 14.94
C TYR A 81 9.94 7.27 13.55
N GLN A 82 9.13 6.22 13.45
CA GLN A 82 8.48 5.83 12.19
C GLN A 82 7.49 6.91 11.72
N ALA A 83 6.61 7.38 12.61
CA ALA A 83 5.59 8.37 12.30
C ALA A 83 6.18 9.71 11.81
N ARG A 84 7.32 10.13 12.38
CA ARG A 84 8.03 11.35 11.93
C ARG A 84 8.54 11.27 10.49
N GLY A 85 8.77 10.07 9.95
CA GLY A 85 9.23 9.84 8.59
C GLY A 85 8.18 10.09 7.50
N TYR A 86 6.90 10.19 7.86
CA TYR A 86 5.80 10.38 6.92
C TYR A 86 5.22 11.79 7.00
N THR A 87 4.72 12.32 5.89
CA THR A 87 3.86 13.52 5.89
C THR A 87 2.45 13.17 6.35
N GLU A 88 1.65 14.15 6.79
CA GLU A 88 0.25 13.89 7.19
C GLU A 88 -0.58 13.26 6.06
N GLY A 89 -0.36 13.72 4.81
CA GLY A 89 -1.00 13.11 3.64
C GLY A 89 -0.58 11.65 3.42
N GLN A 90 0.67 11.30 3.69
CA GLN A 90 1.13 9.91 3.64
C GLN A 90 0.56 9.08 4.78
N ILE A 91 0.44 9.65 5.98
CA ILE A 91 -0.20 9.01 7.15
C ILE A 91 -1.66 8.70 6.81
N ARG A 92 -2.39 9.63 6.21
CA ARG A 92 -3.78 9.40 5.78
C ARG A 92 -3.87 8.25 4.77
N LEU A 93 -2.99 8.21 3.77
CA LEU A 93 -2.96 7.11 2.80
C LEU A 93 -2.64 5.74 3.43
N ILE A 94 -1.81 5.71 4.49
CA ILE A 94 -1.51 4.49 5.25
C ILE A 94 -2.74 4.05 6.05
N ALA A 95 -3.39 4.99 6.75
CA ALA A 95 -4.57 4.73 7.57
C ALA A 95 -5.74 4.23 6.71
N ASP A 96 -6.03 4.91 5.60
CA ASP A 96 -7.06 4.51 4.63
C ASP A 96 -6.80 3.09 4.08
N TYR A 97 -5.52 2.76 3.82
CA TYR A 97 -5.16 1.42 3.36
C TYR A 97 -5.51 0.34 4.40
N TYR A 98 -5.06 0.49 5.65
CA TYR A 98 -5.33 -0.53 6.68
C TYR A 98 -6.81 -0.64 7.03
N ALA A 99 -7.53 0.48 7.09
CA ALA A 99 -8.98 0.49 7.28
C ALA A 99 -9.72 -0.24 6.13
N SER A 100 -9.26 -0.09 4.88
CA SER A 100 -9.86 -0.79 3.74
C SER A 100 -9.74 -2.32 3.83
N LEU A 101 -8.78 -2.85 4.60
CA LEU A 101 -8.61 -4.29 4.80
C LEU A 101 -9.69 -4.90 5.71
N ASN A 102 -10.41 -4.06 6.47
CA ASN A 102 -11.49 -4.48 7.38
C ASN A 102 -12.77 -4.83 6.62
N ALA A 103 -13.02 -4.19 5.49
CA ALA A 103 -14.21 -4.42 4.66
C ALA A 103 -14.17 -5.74 3.85
N GLY A 104 -13.11 -6.55 4.00
CA GLY A 104 -12.93 -7.80 3.26
C GLY A 104 -12.11 -7.59 1.99
N GLY A 105 -10.79 -7.57 2.16
CA GLY A 105 -9.75 -7.51 1.13
C GLY A 105 -10.18 -7.73 -0.33
N GLY A 106 -10.16 -6.65 -1.11
CA GLY A 106 -10.34 -6.70 -2.56
C GLY A 106 -10.53 -5.29 -3.09
N GLY A 107 -9.43 -4.64 -3.47
CA GLY A 107 -9.46 -3.24 -3.86
C GLY A 107 -10.40 -2.95 -5.01
N THR A 108 -11.15 -1.87 -4.89
CA THR A 108 -11.50 -0.95 -5.97
C THR A 108 -11.83 0.38 -5.33
N GLY A 109 -11.24 1.47 -5.84
CA GLY A 109 -11.63 2.82 -5.47
C GLY A 109 -13.10 3.08 -5.82
N GLY A 110 -13.73 3.90 -5.00
CA GLY A 110 -15.08 4.42 -5.21
C GLY A 110 -15.28 5.59 -4.25
N GLU A 111 -15.54 6.75 -4.83
CA GLU A 111 -15.75 8.05 -4.20
C GLU A 111 -17.15 8.12 -3.53
N GLY A 112 -17.28 8.94 -2.48
CA GLY A 112 -18.55 9.32 -1.84
C GLY A 112 -18.97 8.35 -0.72
N GLU A 113 -19.57 8.77 0.39
CA GLU A 113 -20.40 9.95 0.64
C GLU A 113 -20.30 10.33 2.13
N HIS A 114 -20.19 11.62 2.43
CA HIS A 114 -20.41 12.15 3.77
C HIS A 114 -21.93 12.22 3.98
N GLU A 115 -22.48 11.31 4.78
CA GLU A 115 -23.84 11.46 5.32
C GLU A 115 -23.77 12.26 6.62
N GLU A 116 -24.14 13.53 6.49
CA GLU A 116 -24.50 14.47 7.53
C GLU A 116 -25.73 13.95 8.28
N HIS A 117 -25.57 13.50 9.52
CA HIS A 117 -26.71 13.22 10.39
C HIS A 117 -27.13 14.52 11.10
N GLY A 118 -28.12 15.19 10.49
CA GLY A 118 -28.82 16.32 11.08
C GLY A 118 -29.51 15.97 12.39
N GLU A 119 -29.61 17.00 13.23
CA GLU A 119 -30.27 17.04 14.52
C GLU A 119 -31.78 16.75 14.38
N GLU A 120 -32.32 15.93 15.28
CA GLU A 120 -33.74 15.98 15.63
C GLU A 120 -33.84 16.25 17.14
N HIS A 121 -34.36 17.43 17.43
CA HIS A 121 -34.59 17.99 18.76
C HIS A 121 -36.10 17.87 18.98
N ASP A 122 -36.53 16.96 19.85
CA ASP A 122 -37.93 16.81 20.24
C ASP A 122 -38.13 17.33 21.67
N ASP A 123 -38.87 18.44 21.75
CA ASP A 123 -39.74 19.00 22.80
C ASP A 123 -39.42 18.82 24.31
#